data_AF-A0A2E9QGE9-F1
#
_entry.id   AF-A0A2E9QGE9-F1
#
_cell.length_a   1.000
_cell.length_b   1.000
_cell.length_c   1.000
_cell.angle_alpha   90.00
_cell.angle_beta   90.00
_cell.angle_gamma   90.00
#
_symmetry.space_group_name_H-M   'P 1'
#
loop_
_entity.id
_entity.type
_entity.pdbx_description
1 polymer ?
#
loop_
_entity_poly.entity_id
_entity_poly.type
_entity_poly.pdbx_seq_one_letter_code
_entity_poly.pdbx_strand_id
1 'polypeptide(L)'
;MQRRIRKLTPMVILIIALSPIYCVFHPLTDIFGLHEDSAGDTEQNLLLAAVVSNLVLPPTFSPDESLTYYSAQSVNISSATEVSTIHYTLDGSDPSCSSTQYAEPLGVSANSVTRIRAIACVRDGDNLRFSLATEATYVAAPALIGSINTPVNAMDSVIVGDYAYVADWGGFDLQILSVSDPANPAPAAQANPFGNARALHLDGLRLFVALHGNGWVAYDISNPTAPSSIGSSDPPGFLYDLDTEGNLLYTASDSGGIHAIDISAIGSPTLLGTESSAGGLGLDAVGTLVYAARGASGLQVIDFSVPSSPSVIGTYASINASHVIVSGSTAYVADGSGGLLILNVSNPVSPTLLGAYTPGMNAYKLALDGSVIAVADHSFGLRLIDASNPSSPSLLGQYSLSGPTQAVTFSGNLVYVSDDDNGLFVFRYKR
;
A
#
# COMPACT_ATOMS: atom_id res chain seq x y z
N MET A 1 -70.87 19.89 -27.13
CA MET A 1 -70.39 20.50 -25.88
C MET A 1 -68.87 20.29 -25.85
N GLN A 2 -68.09 21.36 -25.88
CA GLN A 2 -66.62 21.35 -25.94
C GLN A 2 -65.98 20.61 -24.74
N ARG A 3 -64.80 19.99 -24.92
CA ARG A 3 -63.55 20.45 -24.28
C ARG A 3 -62.29 19.63 -24.65
N ARG A 4 -61.35 20.37 -25.25
CA ARG A 4 -59.89 20.42 -25.03
C ARG A 4 -59.01 19.19 -25.26
N ILE A 5 -58.38 19.20 -26.43
CA ILE A 5 -56.99 18.75 -26.64
C ILE A 5 -56.08 19.50 -25.64
N ARG A 6 -55.41 18.76 -24.74
CA ARG A 6 -54.23 19.27 -24.02
C ARG A 6 -52.99 18.63 -24.66
N LYS A 7 -52.15 19.46 -25.28
CA LYS A 7 -50.74 19.17 -25.51
C LYS A 7 -50.06 18.98 -24.15
N LEU A 8 -49.30 17.90 -23.99
CA LEU A 8 -48.27 17.77 -22.96
C LEU A 8 -46.93 17.53 -23.66
N THR A 9 -45.98 18.39 -23.31
CA THR A 9 -44.59 18.54 -23.78
C THR A 9 -43.65 17.43 -23.23
N PRO A 10 -42.42 17.31 -23.78
CA PRO A 10 -41.52 16.18 -23.51
C PRO A 10 -40.67 16.42 -22.26
N MET A 11 -40.58 15.42 -21.38
CA MET A 11 -39.48 15.16 -20.42
C MET A 11 -40.00 14.20 -19.35
N VAL A 12 -39.42 13.01 -19.24
CA VAL A 12 -38.75 12.52 -18.01
C VAL A 12 -37.81 11.39 -18.46
N ILE A 13 -36.51 11.66 -18.41
CA ILE A 13 -35.46 10.64 -18.37
C ILE A 13 -35.53 10.02 -16.97
N LEU A 14 -35.74 8.71 -16.84
CA LEU A 14 -35.63 8.01 -15.56
C LEU A 14 -34.57 6.91 -15.66
N ILE A 15 -33.52 7.12 -14.87
CA ILE A 15 -32.35 6.27 -14.65
C ILE A 15 -32.78 5.06 -13.81
N ILE A 16 -32.41 3.84 -14.23
CA ILE A 16 -32.41 2.67 -13.36
C ILE A 16 -30.99 2.09 -13.36
N ALA A 17 -30.29 2.28 -12.25
CA ALA A 17 -29.07 1.58 -11.92
C ALA A 17 -29.46 0.20 -11.34
N LEU A 18 -28.96 -0.89 -11.91
CA LEU A 18 -28.98 -2.21 -11.27
C LEU A 18 -27.55 -2.76 -11.26
N SER A 19 -27.07 -3.00 -10.04
CA SER A 19 -25.80 -3.64 -9.69
C SER A 19 -25.81 -5.13 -10.09
N PRO A 20 -24.67 -5.77 -10.42
CA PRO A 20 -24.64 -7.07 -11.09
C PRO A 20 -24.61 -8.23 -10.09
N ILE A 21 -25.58 -8.35 -9.17
CA ILE A 21 -25.68 -9.55 -8.33
C ILE A 21 -27.17 -9.90 -8.10
N TYR A 22 -27.54 -11.13 -8.49
CA TYR A 22 -28.86 -11.77 -8.41
C TYR A 22 -29.93 -11.36 -9.45
N CYS A 23 -29.90 -12.02 -10.61
CA CYS A 23 -31.12 -12.26 -11.39
C CYS A 23 -31.92 -13.39 -10.76
N VAL A 24 -32.87 -13.06 -9.88
CA VAL A 24 -34.10 -13.85 -9.72
C VAL A 24 -35.19 -13.04 -10.40
N PHE A 25 -35.79 -13.60 -11.45
CA PHE A 25 -36.93 -13.03 -12.16
C PHE A 25 -38.00 -12.53 -11.17
N HIS A 26 -38.11 -11.21 -11.02
CA HIS A 26 -39.32 -10.54 -10.55
C HIS A 26 -39.86 -9.71 -11.72
N PRO A 27 -41.15 -9.84 -12.07
CA PRO A 27 -41.71 -9.06 -13.16
C PRO A 27 -41.76 -7.57 -12.76
N LEU A 28 -41.32 -6.70 -13.68
CA LEU A 28 -41.22 -5.24 -13.56
C LEU A 28 -42.57 -4.51 -13.50
N THR A 29 -43.66 -5.18 -13.11
CA THR A 29 -45.03 -4.66 -13.19
C THR A 29 -45.34 -3.55 -12.16
N ASP A 30 -44.59 -3.47 -11.04
CA ASP A 30 -44.95 -2.57 -9.94
C ASP A 30 -44.36 -1.15 -9.99
N ILE A 31 -43.44 -0.84 -10.90
CA ILE A 31 -42.79 0.50 -10.94
C ILE A 31 -43.63 1.54 -11.70
N PHE A 32 -44.53 1.11 -12.60
CA PHE A 32 -45.25 2.04 -13.49
C PHE A 32 -46.71 2.33 -13.10
N GLY A 33 -47.26 1.67 -12.07
CA GLY A 33 -48.62 1.95 -11.60
C GLY A 33 -49.67 1.90 -12.70
N LEU A 34 -49.67 0.85 -13.51
CA LEU A 34 -50.62 0.66 -14.61
C LEU A 34 -51.60 -0.47 -14.25
N HIS A 35 -52.88 -0.12 -14.08
CA HIS A 35 -53.98 -1.09 -13.90
C HIS A 35 -54.23 -1.86 -15.20
N GLU A 36 -54.47 -3.17 -15.07
CA GLU A 36 -54.83 -4.09 -16.15
C GLU A 36 -56.20 -3.72 -16.77
N ASP A 37 -56.21 -3.41 -18.07
CA ASP A 37 -57.41 -3.50 -18.90
C ASP A 37 -57.14 -4.50 -20.04
N SER A 38 -58.06 -5.44 -20.19
CA SER A 38 -57.94 -6.72 -20.91
C SER A 38 -57.91 -6.66 -22.46
N ALA A 39 -57.37 -5.56 -23.00
CA ALA A 39 -57.02 -5.42 -24.41
C ALA A 39 -55.63 -4.78 -24.64
N GLY A 40 -54.86 -4.52 -23.58
CA GLY A 40 -53.61 -3.72 -23.62
C GLY A 40 -52.29 -4.51 -23.68
N ASP A 41 -52.33 -5.84 -23.58
CA ASP A 41 -51.12 -6.66 -23.38
C ASP A 41 -50.21 -6.76 -24.61
N THR A 42 -50.78 -6.68 -25.82
CA THR A 42 -50.00 -6.76 -27.06
C THR A 42 -49.30 -5.45 -27.35
N GLU A 43 -49.97 -4.30 -27.23
CA GLU A 43 -49.32 -3.01 -27.48
C GLU A 43 -48.32 -2.62 -26.39
N GLN A 44 -48.59 -2.91 -25.11
CA GLN A 44 -47.62 -2.66 -24.03
C GLN A 44 -46.39 -3.58 -24.13
N ASN A 45 -46.54 -4.86 -24.47
CA ASN A 45 -45.40 -5.73 -24.74
C ASN A 45 -44.66 -5.35 -26.03
N LEU A 46 -45.35 -4.89 -27.07
CA LEU A 46 -44.70 -4.37 -28.28
C LEU A 46 -43.93 -3.07 -27.98
N LEU A 47 -44.46 -2.18 -27.15
CA LEU A 47 -43.79 -0.95 -26.75
C LEU A 47 -42.58 -1.24 -25.87
N LEU A 48 -42.70 -2.17 -24.92
CA LEU A 48 -41.61 -2.62 -24.07
C LEU A 48 -40.51 -3.33 -24.90
N ALA A 49 -40.90 -4.20 -25.83
CA ALA A 49 -39.97 -4.84 -26.77
C ALA A 49 -39.30 -3.82 -27.72
N ALA A 50 -40.03 -2.79 -28.16
CA ALA A 50 -39.49 -1.70 -28.97
C ALA A 50 -38.52 -0.81 -28.16
N VAL A 51 -38.77 -0.57 -26.88
CA VAL A 51 -37.86 0.17 -25.99
C VAL A 51 -36.59 -0.64 -25.70
N VAL A 52 -36.73 -1.94 -25.42
CA VAL A 52 -35.61 -2.84 -25.14
C VAL A 52 -34.74 -3.06 -26.38
N SER A 53 -35.33 -3.20 -27.57
CA SER A 53 -34.58 -3.33 -28.84
C SER A 53 -33.90 -2.04 -29.29
N ASN A 54 -34.23 -0.89 -28.69
CA ASN A 54 -33.65 0.40 -29.01
C ASN A 54 -32.57 0.84 -28.00
N LEU A 55 -32.32 0.04 -26.96
CA LEU A 55 -31.31 0.29 -25.94
C LEU A 55 -29.92 -0.21 -26.39
N VAL A 56 -28.89 0.60 -26.15
CA VAL A 56 -27.49 0.16 -26.28
C VAL A 56 -27.01 -0.31 -24.93
N LEU A 57 -26.59 -1.57 -24.84
CA LEU A 57 -26.14 -2.19 -23.59
C LEU A 57 -24.72 -1.72 -23.26
N PRO A 58 -24.40 -1.50 -21.96
CA PRO A 58 -23.04 -1.19 -21.54
C PRO A 58 -22.05 -2.28 -21.96
N PRO A 59 -20.81 -1.90 -22.34
CA PRO A 59 -19.75 -2.86 -22.57
C PRO A 59 -19.44 -3.71 -21.32
N THR A 60 -18.83 -4.87 -21.55
CA THR A 60 -18.28 -5.74 -20.51
C THR A 60 -16.78 -5.91 -20.71
N PHE A 61 -16.07 -6.18 -19.62
CA PHE A 61 -14.63 -6.38 -19.63
C PHE A 61 -14.24 -7.83 -19.37
N SER A 62 -13.15 -8.28 -19.96
CA SER A 62 -12.53 -9.59 -19.71
C SER A 62 -11.01 -9.46 -19.75
N PRO A 63 -10.26 -9.97 -18.77
CA PRO A 63 -10.70 -10.83 -17.68
C PRO A 63 -11.46 -10.05 -16.57
N ASP A 64 -12.14 -10.77 -15.67
CA ASP A 64 -13.04 -10.20 -14.63
C ASP A 64 -12.35 -9.16 -13.73
N GLU A 65 -12.82 -7.92 -13.73
CA GLU A 65 -12.27 -6.81 -12.94
C GLU A 65 -12.29 -7.04 -11.41
N SER A 66 -13.13 -7.95 -10.92
CA SER A 66 -13.19 -8.29 -9.49
C SER A 66 -12.00 -9.13 -9.01
N LEU A 67 -11.20 -9.66 -9.93
CA LEU A 67 -10.02 -10.45 -9.63
C LEU A 67 -8.77 -9.57 -9.58
N THR A 68 -7.89 -9.83 -8.61
CA THR A 68 -6.54 -9.26 -8.61
C THR A 68 -5.63 -10.08 -9.51
N TYR A 69 -4.86 -9.41 -10.36
CA TYR A 69 -4.02 -10.06 -11.35
C TYR A 69 -2.55 -9.98 -10.96
N TYR A 70 -1.82 -11.09 -11.06
CA TYR A 70 -0.41 -11.19 -10.63
C TYR A 70 0.59 -11.11 -11.79
N SER A 71 0.11 -10.77 -12.98
CA SER A 71 0.90 -10.58 -14.20
C SER A 71 0.26 -9.51 -15.07
N ALA A 72 1.00 -9.00 -16.04
CA ALA A 72 0.45 -8.10 -17.05
C ALA A 72 -0.76 -8.74 -17.74
N GLN A 73 -1.85 -7.99 -17.87
CA GLN A 73 -3.09 -8.47 -18.46
C GLN A 73 -3.34 -7.84 -19.82
N SER A 74 -4.12 -8.53 -20.64
CA SER A 74 -4.66 -8.04 -21.88
C SER A 74 -6.18 -7.97 -21.74
N VAL A 75 -6.72 -6.77 -21.53
CA VAL A 75 -8.13 -6.53 -21.28
C VAL A 75 -8.88 -6.40 -22.59
N ASN A 76 -9.82 -7.31 -22.81
CA ASN A 76 -10.80 -7.25 -23.87
C ASN A 76 -12.04 -6.47 -23.41
N ILE A 77 -12.51 -5.55 -24.25
CA ILE A 77 -13.81 -4.90 -24.08
C ILE A 77 -14.77 -5.45 -25.14
N SER A 78 -15.93 -5.93 -24.71
CA SER A 78 -16.94 -6.49 -25.61
C SER A 78 -18.29 -5.83 -25.42
N SER A 79 -19.12 -5.85 -26.47
CA SER A 79 -20.48 -5.32 -26.46
C SER A 79 -21.45 -6.41 -26.92
N ALA A 80 -22.54 -6.60 -26.18
CA ALA A 80 -23.63 -7.48 -26.59
C ALA A 80 -24.60 -6.81 -27.59
N THR A 81 -24.54 -5.48 -27.75
CA THR A 81 -25.29 -4.77 -28.79
C THR A 81 -24.62 -4.97 -30.14
N GLU A 82 -25.34 -5.59 -31.09
CA GLU A 82 -24.88 -5.76 -32.47
C GLU A 82 -24.55 -4.41 -33.13
N VAL A 83 -23.61 -4.42 -34.08
CA VAL A 83 -23.17 -3.27 -34.89
C VAL A 83 -22.68 -2.04 -34.10
N SER A 84 -22.41 -2.19 -32.80
CA SER A 84 -21.88 -1.10 -31.98
C SER A 84 -20.37 -0.93 -32.16
N THR A 85 -19.91 0.29 -31.87
CA THR A 85 -18.50 0.65 -31.74
C THR A 85 -18.23 0.99 -30.28
N ILE A 86 -17.13 0.50 -29.72
CA ILE A 86 -16.79 0.74 -28.32
C ILE A 86 -15.81 1.91 -28.26
N HIS A 87 -16.04 2.83 -27.33
CA HIS A 87 -15.15 3.96 -27.06
C HIS A 87 -14.79 4.00 -25.58
N TYR A 88 -13.56 4.40 -25.26
CA TYR A 88 -13.06 4.34 -23.89
C TYR A 88 -12.14 5.51 -23.52
N THR A 89 -11.92 5.67 -22.22
CA THR A 89 -10.99 6.60 -21.58
C THR A 89 -10.18 5.86 -20.50
N LEU A 90 -8.94 6.29 -20.28
CA LEU A 90 -8.03 5.71 -19.27
C LEU A 90 -7.65 6.72 -18.17
N ASP A 91 -7.98 7.99 -18.37
CA ASP A 91 -7.68 9.11 -17.47
C ASP A 91 -8.81 9.35 -16.45
N GLY A 92 -9.83 8.49 -16.44
CA GLY A 92 -11.00 8.61 -15.58
C GLY A 92 -12.08 9.57 -16.08
N SER A 93 -11.88 10.27 -17.21
CA SER A 93 -12.92 11.12 -17.80
C SER A 93 -14.12 10.31 -18.33
N ASP A 94 -15.30 10.93 -18.44
CA ASP A 94 -16.49 10.27 -19.00
C ASP A 94 -16.29 10.01 -20.51
N PRO A 95 -16.36 8.75 -20.98
CA PRO A 95 -16.21 8.43 -22.38
C PRO A 95 -17.42 8.87 -23.21
N SER A 96 -17.18 9.18 -24.48
CA SER A 96 -18.18 9.59 -25.48
C SER A 96 -17.92 8.90 -26.81
N CYS A 97 -18.85 8.95 -27.77
CA CYS A 97 -18.66 8.36 -29.10
C CYS A 97 -17.60 9.10 -29.96
N SER A 98 -16.96 10.13 -29.40
CA SER A 98 -15.79 10.80 -29.96
C SER A 98 -14.50 10.48 -29.21
N SER A 99 -14.56 9.73 -28.10
CA SER A 99 -13.38 9.24 -27.38
C SER A 99 -12.64 8.17 -28.21
N THR A 100 -11.50 7.71 -27.72
CA THR A 100 -10.69 6.69 -28.40
C THR A 100 -11.52 5.44 -28.67
N GLN A 101 -11.57 5.01 -29.93
CA GLN A 101 -12.26 3.79 -30.33
C GLN A 101 -11.42 2.57 -29.92
N TYR A 102 -12.06 1.59 -29.29
CA TYR A 102 -11.45 0.30 -28.97
C TYR A 102 -11.30 -0.54 -30.25
N ALA A 103 -10.07 -1.00 -30.52
CA ALA A 103 -9.74 -1.77 -31.73
C ALA A 103 -8.95 -3.05 -31.42
N GLU A 104 -8.10 -3.02 -30.40
CA GLU A 104 -7.26 -4.13 -29.96
C GLU A 104 -7.30 -4.21 -28.42
N PRO A 105 -7.03 -5.39 -27.83
CA PRO A 105 -6.99 -5.57 -26.38
C PRO A 105 -6.06 -4.56 -25.68
N LEU A 106 -6.49 -4.04 -24.53
CA LEU A 106 -5.75 -3.05 -23.76
C LEU A 106 -4.74 -3.72 -22.83
N GLY A 107 -3.46 -3.36 -22.97
CA GLY A 107 -2.40 -3.85 -22.09
C GLY A 107 -2.42 -3.18 -20.72
N VAL A 108 -2.55 -3.97 -19.66
CA VAL A 108 -2.33 -3.54 -18.27
C VAL A 108 -0.93 -3.96 -17.86
N SER A 109 -0.07 -3.00 -17.55
CA SER A 109 1.32 -3.25 -17.18
C SER A 109 1.42 -3.88 -15.79
N ALA A 110 2.44 -4.72 -15.55
CA ALA A 110 2.73 -5.21 -14.20
C ALA A 110 3.03 -4.05 -13.24
N ASN A 111 2.63 -4.17 -11.96
CA ASN A 111 2.73 -3.10 -10.95
C ASN A 111 2.01 -1.81 -11.36
N SER A 112 0.85 -1.93 -12.01
CA SER A 112 0.03 -0.77 -12.32
C SER A 112 -1.42 -0.96 -11.94
N VAL A 113 -2.08 0.16 -11.66
CA VAL A 113 -3.53 0.27 -11.57
C VAL A 113 -4.04 0.98 -12.84
N THR A 114 -4.78 0.27 -13.68
CA THR A 114 -5.37 0.80 -14.90
C THR A 114 -6.88 0.88 -14.74
N ARG A 115 -7.43 2.10 -14.69
CA ARG A 115 -8.88 2.35 -14.71
C ARG A 115 -9.34 2.55 -16.15
N ILE A 116 -10.37 1.81 -16.55
CA ILE A 116 -10.90 1.82 -17.91
C ILE A 116 -12.38 2.17 -17.82
N ARG A 117 -12.80 3.26 -18.46
CA ARG A 117 -14.22 3.62 -18.60
C ARG A 117 -14.63 3.47 -20.05
N ALA A 118 -15.72 2.79 -20.34
CA ALA A 118 -16.12 2.49 -21.72
C ALA A 118 -17.62 2.66 -21.96
N ILE A 119 -17.98 3.04 -23.19
CA ILE A 119 -19.35 3.05 -23.70
C ILE A 119 -19.43 2.33 -25.05
N ALA A 120 -20.60 1.79 -25.36
CA ALA A 120 -20.95 1.33 -26.69
C ALA A 120 -21.76 2.40 -27.42
N CYS A 121 -21.49 2.59 -28.71
CA CYS A 121 -22.12 3.58 -29.57
C CYS A 121 -22.66 2.91 -30.83
N VAL A 122 -23.91 3.19 -31.18
CA VAL A 122 -24.54 2.72 -32.41
C VAL A 122 -24.97 3.94 -33.23
N ARG A 123 -24.55 3.98 -34.49
CA ARG A 123 -24.95 5.01 -35.44
C ARG A 123 -25.90 4.42 -36.46
N ASP A 124 -27.10 5.00 -36.56
CA ASP A 124 -28.13 4.64 -37.53
C ASP A 124 -28.54 5.90 -38.31
N GLY A 125 -27.92 6.10 -39.48
CA GLY A 125 -27.99 7.37 -40.20
C GLY A 125 -27.47 8.54 -39.35
N ASP A 126 -28.32 9.55 -39.14
CA ASP A 126 -28.02 10.72 -38.32
C ASP A 126 -28.27 10.50 -36.82
N ASN A 127 -28.92 9.40 -36.44
CA ASN A 127 -29.21 9.10 -35.04
C ASN A 127 -28.02 8.40 -34.38
N LEU A 128 -27.53 9.01 -33.30
CA LEU A 128 -26.51 8.43 -32.44
C LEU A 128 -27.14 7.96 -31.13
N ARG A 129 -26.97 6.67 -30.82
CA ARG A 129 -27.38 6.06 -29.56
C ARG A 129 -26.15 5.55 -28.83
N PHE A 130 -26.14 5.63 -27.50
CA PHE A 130 -25.03 5.18 -26.69
C PHE A 130 -25.51 4.56 -25.37
N SER A 131 -24.68 3.67 -24.81
CA SER A 131 -24.94 3.04 -23.52
C SER A 131 -24.61 3.97 -22.34
N LEU A 132 -24.99 3.56 -21.14
CA LEU A 132 -24.32 4.05 -19.94
C LEU A 132 -22.83 3.66 -19.96
N ALA A 133 -22.00 4.44 -19.29
CA ALA A 133 -20.60 4.10 -19.11
C ALA A 133 -20.47 2.93 -18.13
N THR A 134 -19.65 1.95 -18.50
CA THR A 134 -19.14 0.92 -17.59
C THR A 134 -17.73 1.29 -17.14
N GLU A 135 -17.29 0.76 -16.02
CA GLU A 135 -15.97 1.05 -15.45
C GLU A 135 -15.34 -0.21 -14.85
N ALA A 136 -14.08 -0.46 -15.22
CA ALA A 136 -13.22 -1.48 -14.64
C ALA A 136 -11.96 -0.87 -14.06
N THR A 137 -11.43 -1.45 -12.97
CA THR A 137 -10.10 -1.12 -12.46
C THR A 137 -9.26 -2.39 -12.35
N TYR A 138 -8.18 -2.46 -13.12
CA TYR A 138 -7.25 -3.58 -13.12
C TYR A 138 -6.02 -3.25 -12.31
N VAL A 139 -5.72 -4.07 -11.29
CA VAL A 139 -4.49 -3.97 -10.50
C VAL A 139 -3.59 -5.14 -10.88
N ALA A 140 -2.41 -4.83 -11.42
CA ALA A 140 -1.37 -5.83 -11.64
C ALA A 140 -0.41 -5.83 -10.45
N ALA A 141 -0.46 -6.87 -9.64
CA ALA A 141 0.32 -7.03 -8.41
C ALA A 141 1.83 -7.21 -8.68
N PRO A 142 2.67 -6.94 -7.66
CA PRO A 142 4.05 -7.40 -7.67
C PRO A 142 4.11 -8.92 -7.79
N ALA A 143 5.09 -9.41 -8.55
CA ALA A 143 5.23 -10.84 -8.81
C ALA A 143 5.94 -11.50 -7.62
N LEU A 144 5.25 -12.35 -6.88
CA LEU A 144 5.89 -13.25 -5.92
C LEU A 144 6.83 -14.19 -6.69
N ILE A 145 8.12 -14.16 -6.38
CA ILE A 145 9.14 -14.97 -7.08
C ILE A 145 9.75 -16.05 -6.20
N GLY A 146 9.76 -15.87 -4.87
CA GLY A 146 10.30 -16.84 -3.93
C GLY A 146 9.78 -16.60 -2.52
N SER A 147 9.87 -17.62 -1.69
CA SER A 147 9.58 -17.50 -0.26
C SER A 147 10.32 -18.56 0.53
N ILE A 148 10.51 -18.29 1.82
CA ILE A 148 11.06 -19.25 2.77
C ILE A 148 10.46 -18.98 4.15
N ASN A 149 9.96 -20.04 4.78
CA ASN A 149 9.49 -19.98 6.15
C ASN A 149 10.70 -19.87 7.08
N THR A 150 10.65 -18.92 8.01
CA THR A 150 11.57 -18.88 9.16
C THR A 150 11.03 -19.78 10.28
N PRO A 151 11.89 -20.23 11.21
CA PRO A 151 11.46 -21.10 12.31
C PRO A 151 10.36 -20.51 13.19
N VAL A 152 10.35 -19.18 13.37
CA VAL A 152 9.33 -18.45 14.13
C VAL A 152 9.02 -17.11 13.43
N ASN A 153 8.79 -16.06 14.22
CA ASN A 153 8.11 -14.87 13.81
C ASN A 153 9.03 -13.84 13.14
N ALA A 154 8.95 -13.69 11.81
CA ALA A 154 9.78 -12.74 11.07
C ALA A 154 9.29 -11.30 11.28
N MET A 155 10.04 -10.51 12.06
CA MET A 155 9.69 -9.13 12.41
C MET A 155 10.22 -8.11 11.43
N ASP A 156 11.45 -8.31 10.97
CA ASP A 156 12.18 -7.34 10.16
C ASP A 156 13.23 -8.02 9.30
N SER A 157 13.65 -7.37 8.21
CA SER A 157 14.75 -7.90 7.40
C SER A 157 15.61 -6.80 6.78
N VAL A 158 16.90 -7.09 6.66
CA VAL A 158 17.84 -6.26 5.90
C VAL A 158 18.65 -7.12 4.94
N ILE A 159 18.98 -6.56 3.77
CA ILE A 159 19.63 -7.28 2.68
C ILE A 159 21.04 -6.73 2.47
N VAL A 160 22.06 -7.59 2.54
CA VAL A 160 23.46 -7.24 2.30
C VAL A 160 24.07 -8.20 1.28
N GLY A 161 24.24 -7.72 0.05
CA GLY A 161 24.67 -8.55 -1.06
C GLY A 161 23.71 -9.72 -1.28
N ASP A 162 24.24 -10.94 -1.24
CA ASP A 162 23.49 -12.18 -1.46
C ASP A 162 22.84 -12.74 -0.18
N TYR A 163 22.80 -11.98 0.91
CA TYR A 163 22.27 -12.45 2.19
C TYR A 163 21.14 -11.55 2.73
N ALA A 164 20.10 -12.19 3.25
CA ALA A 164 19.07 -11.54 4.06
C ALA A 164 19.30 -11.89 5.53
N TYR A 165 19.33 -10.88 6.37
CA TYR A 165 19.28 -11.01 7.82
C TYR A 165 17.86 -10.74 8.27
N VAL A 166 17.27 -11.67 9.01
CA VAL A 166 15.86 -11.61 9.42
C VAL A 166 15.78 -11.68 10.94
N ALA A 167 15.15 -10.69 11.55
CA ALA A 167 14.83 -10.70 12.97
C ALA A 167 13.70 -11.70 13.21
N ASP A 168 13.96 -12.72 14.04
CA ASP A 168 13.10 -13.89 14.20
C ASP A 168 12.67 -14.01 15.68
N TRP A 169 11.50 -13.47 16.01
CA TRP A 169 11.01 -13.31 17.38
C TRP A 169 10.64 -14.65 18.00
N GLY A 170 11.17 -14.94 19.21
CA GLY A 170 10.83 -16.13 19.99
C GLY A 170 11.65 -17.38 19.66
N GLY A 171 12.71 -17.26 18.83
CA GLY A 171 13.47 -18.38 18.29
C GLY A 171 14.98 -18.17 18.36
N PHE A 172 15.66 -18.23 17.21
CA PHE A 172 17.11 -18.01 17.14
C PHE A 172 17.48 -16.52 17.13
N ASP A 173 16.52 -15.60 17.30
CA ASP A 173 16.66 -14.14 17.32
C ASP A 173 17.18 -13.53 15.98
N LEU A 174 18.24 -14.05 15.32
CA LEU A 174 18.67 -13.62 13.99
C LEU A 174 18.88 -14.79 13.02
N GLN A 175 18.05 -14.87 11.99
CA GLN A 175 18.19 -15.80 10.87
C GLN A 175 18.99 -15.17 9.72
N ILE A 176 19.86 -15.96 9.08
CA ILE A 176 20.64 -15.53 7.94
C ILE A 176 20.32 -16.45 6.77
N LEU A 177 19.77 -15.87 5.72
CA LEU A 177 19.28 -16.58 4.54
C LEU A 177 20.13 -16.19 3.34
N SER A 178 20.53 -17.17 2.54
CA SER A 178 21.06 -16.94 1.20
C SER A 178 19.92 -16.54 0.27
N VAL A 179 20.08 -15.40 -0.40
CA VAL A 179 19.16 -14.85 -1.40
C VAL A 179 19.83 -14.61 -2.75
N SER A 180 21.00 -15.24 -2.98
CA SER A 180 21.70 -15.23 -4.28
C SER A 180 20.83 -15.73 -5.44
N ASP A 181 19.93 -16.67 -5.16
CA ASP A 181 18.79 -17.00 -6.02
C ASP A 181 17.50 -16.55 -5.31
N PRO A 182 16.98 -15.35 -5.63
CA PRO A 182 15.81 -14.81 -4.95
C PRO A 182 14.52 -15.62 -5.16
N ALA A 183 14.50 -16.53 -6.15
CA ALA A 183 13.37 -17.44 -6.35
C ALA A 183 13.44 -18.66 -5.42
N ASN A 184 14.62 -18.99 -4.91
CA ASN A 184 14.86 -20.13 -4.03
C ASN A 184 15.73 -19.71 -2.83
N PRO A 185 15.25 -18.81 -1.97
CA PRO A 185 15.98 -18.44 -0.76
C PRO A 185 16.19 -19.65 0.14
N ALA A 186 17.34 -19.72 0.81
CA ALA A 186 17.74 -20.89 1.59
C ALA A 186 18.42 -20.51 2.92
N PRO A 187 18.29 -21.31 4.00
CA PRO A 187 19.01 -21.03 5.24
C PRO A 187 20.52 -21.08 5.02
N ALA A 188 21.25 -20.11 5.55
CA ALA A 188 22.70 -20.03 5.45
C ALA A 188 23.38 -20.12 6.82
N ALA A 189 22.87 -19.39 7.81
CA ALA A 189 23.38 -19.38 9.17
C ALA A 189 22.34 -18.81 10.14
N GLN A 190 22.67 -18.79 11.42
CA GLN A 190 21.86 -18.17 12.47
C GLN A 190 22.79 -17.63 13.56
N ALA A 191 22.38 -16.54 14.20
CA ALA A 191 23.05 -15.98 15.37
C ALA A 191 22.01 -15.72 16.43
N ASN A 192 22.28 -16.03 17.70
CA ASN A 192 21.32 -15.89 18.78
C ASN A 192 21.67 -14.72 19.69
N PRO A 193 21.26 -13.49 19.35
CA PRO A 193 21.29 -12.39 20.30
C PRO A 193 20.15 -12.56 21.28
N PHE A 194 20.42 -13.21 22.43
CA PHE A 194 19.43 -13.39 23.52
C PHE A 194 18.53 -12.15 23.68
N GLY A 195 17.25 -12.22 23.28
CA GLY A 195 16.30 -11.15 23.60
C GLY A 195 15.16 -10.84 22.63
N ASN A 196 14.72 -11.74 21.76
CA ASN A 196 13.63 -11.52 20.80
C ASN A 196 13.92 -10.34 19.87
N ALA A 197 14.67 -10.59 18.80
CA ALA A 197 14.96 -9.54 17.82
C ALA A 197 13.68 -9.00 17.18
N ARG A 198 13.64 -7.68 17.00
CA ARG A 198 12.45 -6.97 16.53
C ARG A 198 12.72 -6.06 15.34
N ALA A 199 13.80 -5.30 15.38
CA ALA A 199 14.18 -4.38 14.31
C ALA A 199 15.67 -4.50 14.00
N LEU A 200 16.01 -4.24 12.74
CA LEU A 200 17.37 -4.33 12.21
C LEU A 200 17.73 -3.01 11.53
N HIS A 201 18.96 -2.56 11.75
CA HIS A 201 19.52 -1.43 11.02
C HIS A 201 20.93 -1.72 10.54
N LEU A 202 21.28 -1.18 9.38
CA LEU A 202 22.60 -1.30 8.78
C LEU A 202 23.33 0.03 8.79
N ASP A 203 24.55 0.00 9.33
CA ASP A 203 25.53 1.08 9.21
C ASP A 203 26.82 0.49 8.60
N GLY A 204 26.84 0.44 7.26
CA GLY A 204 27.87 -0.25 6.50
C GLY A 204 27.85 -1.76 6.75
N LEU A 205 28.96 -2.30 7.28
CA LEU A 205 29.08 -3.71 7.68
C LEU A 205 28.80 -3.94 9.17
N ARG A 206 28.12 -2.99 9.82
CA ARG A 206 27.61 -3.14 11.19
C ARG A 206 26.11 -3.35 11.13
N LEU A 207 25.65 -4.48 11.66
CA LEU A 207 24.23 -4.78 11.83
C LEU A 207 23.85 -4.53 13.28
N PHE A 208 22.95 -3.58 13.50
CA PHE A 208 22.35 -3.33 14.80
C PHE A 208 21.03 -4.07 14.90
N VAL A 209 20.79 -4.70 16.05
CA VAL A 209 19.61 -5.51 16.34
C VAL A 209 18.94 -4.97 17.60
N ALA A 210 17.70 -4.50 17.45
CA ALA A 210 16.84 -4.14 18.57
C ALA A 210 16.25 -5.43 19.16
N LEU A 211 16.36 -5.59 20.48
CA LEU A 211 15.89 -6.76 21.22
C LEU A 211 14.74 -6.36 22.15
N HIS A 212 13.65 -7.11 22.09
CA HIS A 212 12.53 -6.93 23.01
C HIS A 212 12.81 -7.66 24.35
N GLY A 213 13.66 -7.04 25.17
CA GLY A 213 13.95 -7.45 26.54
C GLY A 213 15.38 -7.14 27.02
N ASN A 214 16.33 -7.03 26.09
CA ASN A 214 17.76 -6.98 26.39
C ASN A 214 18.47 -5.83 25.64
N GLY A 215 17.77 -4.72 25.40
CA GLY A 215 18.30 -3.55 24.71
C GLY A 215 18.64 -3.80 23.25
N TRP A 216 19.89 -3.54 22.86
CA TRP A 216 20.37 -3.77 21.51
C TRP A 216 21.76 -4.41 21.51
N VAL A 217 22.08 -5.06 20.38
CA VAL A 217 23.40 -5.62 20.09
C VAL A 217 23.82 -5.27 18.66
N ALA A 218 25.10 -4.99 18.48
CA ALA A 218 25.71 -4.77 17.17
C ALA A 218 26.59 -5.96 16.77
N TYR A 219 26.52 -6.33 15.50
CA TYR A 219 27.33 -7.37 14.87
C TYR A 219 28.20 -6.77 13.76
N ASP A 220 29.45 -7.20 13.68
CA ASP A 220 30.25 -7.12 12.45
C ASP A 220 29.80 -8.26 11.52
N ILE A 221 29.35 -7.87 10.33
CA ILE A 221 28.84 -8.77 9.29
C ILE A 221 29.77 -8.87 8.07
N SER A 222 31.05 -8.55 8.22
CA SER A 222 32.07 -8.73 7.17
C SER A 222 32.19 -10.18 6.69
N ASN A 223 31.94 -11.14 7.58
CA ASN A 223 31.60 -12.51 7.20
C ASN A 223 30.10 -12.74 7.36
N PRO A 224 29.33 -12.80 6.26
CA PRO A 224 27.87 -12.76 6.34
C PRO A 224 27.24 -14.00 6.98
N THR A 225 27.94 -15.13 6.99
CA THR A 225 27.43 -16.38 7.61
C THR A 225 28.03 -16.65 8.98
N ALA A 226 28.87 -15.76 9.49
CA ALA A 226 29.46 -15.85 10.82
C ALA A 226 29.59 -14.45 11.46
N PRO A 227 28.46 -13.77 11.72
CA PRO A 227 28.49 -12.46 12.35
C PRO A 227 29.08 -12.53 13.75
N SER A 228 29.90 -11.54 14.12
CA SER A 228 30.52 -11.44 15.45
C SER A 228 29.98 -10.24 16.20
N SER A 229 29.55 -10.43 17.45
CA SER A 229 29.08 -9.31 18.29
C SER A 229 30.23 -8.38 18.63
N ILE A 230 30.00 -7.07 18.48
CA ILE A 230 31.01 -6.02 18.67
C ILE A 230 30.62 -4.98 19.73
N GLY A 231 29.36 -4.99 20.18
CA GLY A 231 28.86 -4.04 21.16
C GLY A 231 27.42 -4.32 21.54
N SER A 232 27.01 -3.87 22.71
CA SER A 232 25.63 -3.94 23.19
C SER A 232 25.41 -2.95 24.32
N SER A 233 24.17 -2.53 24.52
CA SER A 233 23.74 -1.91 25.77
C SER A 233 22.25 -2.11 25.99
N ASP A 234 21.82 -1.93 27.25
CA ASP A 234 20.45 -2.11 27.69
C ASP A 234 19.87 -0.77 28.20
N PRO A 235 19.50 0.14 27.28
CA PRO A 235 18.80 1.36 27.68
C PRO A 235 17.41 1.03 28.24
N PRO A 236 16.79 1.91 29.04
CA PRO A 236 15.49 1.64 29.66
C PRO A 236 14.37 1.33 28.64
N GLY A 237 13.55 0.32 28.93
CA GLY A 237 12.35 -0.02 28.15
C GLY A 237 12.59 -1.11 27.11
N PHE A 238 11.52 -1.52 26.43
CA PHE A 238 11.62 -2.49 25.34
C PHE A 238 11.81 -1.78 24.01
N LEU A 239 12.83 -2.17 23.24
CA LEU A 239 13.13 -1.53 21.96
C LEU A 239 12.18 -1.99 20.86
N TYR A 240 11.70 -1.02 20.10
CA TYR A 240 10.86 -1.19 18.92
C TYR A 240 11.61 -0.99 17.63
N ASP A 241 12.52 -0.01 17.62
CA ASP A 241 13.25 0.41 16.44
C ASP A 241 14.57 1.07 16.81
N LEU A 242 15.48 1.15 15.85
CA LEU A 242 16.76 1.84 16.01
C LEU A 242 17.27 2.39 14.67
N ASP A 243 18.06 3.44 14.75
CA ASP A 243 18.72 4.06 13.60
C ASP A 243 20.02 4.74 14.04
N THR A 244 20.93 4.96 13.11
CA THR A 244 22.25 5.56 13.37
C THR A 244 22.47 6.80 12.53
N GLU A 245 23.08 7.82 13.15
CA GLU A 245 23.57 9.00 12.44
C GLU A 245 24.97 9.33 12.97
N GLY A 246 25.98 9.12 12.11
CA GLY A 246 27.38 9.28 12.47
C GLY A 246 27.83 8.34 13.60
N ASN A 247 28.16 8.90 14.76
CA ASN A 247 28.61 8.14 15.94
C ASN A 247 27.50 7.96 16.98
N LEU A 248 26.25 8.27 16.64
CA LEU A 248 25.12 8.11 17.53
C LEU A 248 24.22 6.98 17.04
N LEU A 249 23.77 6.16 17.98
CA LEU A 249 22.66 5.24 17.84
C LEU A 249 21.46 5.85 18.55
N TYR A 250 20.35 5.97 17.84
CA TYR A 250 19.07 6.33 18.38
C TYR A 250 18.20 5.07 18.49
N THR A 251 17.49 4.94 19.60
CA THR A 251 16.60 3.79 19.82
C THR A 251 15.23 4.26 20.26
N ALA A 252 14.17 3.67 19.68
CA ALA A 252 12.80 3.85 20.12
C ALA A 252 12.42 2.74 21.10
N SER A 253 11.97 3.14 22.28
CA SER A 253 11.47 2.25 23.32
C SER A 253 10.01 2.52 23.61
N ASP A 254 9.32 1.58 24.27
CA ASP A 254 7.98 1.79 24.84
C ASP A 254 7.93 2.93 25.89
N SER A 255 7.60 2.66 27.14
CA SER A 255 7.67 3.65 28.21
C SER A 255 9.08 4.24 28.43
N GLY A 256 10.13 3.65 27.83
CA GLY A 256 11.49 4.16 27.87
C GLY A 256 11.75 5.47 27.10
N GLY A 257 10.96 5.76 26.06
CA GLY A 257 11.12 6.95 25.22
C GLY A 257 12.11 6.77 24.07
N ILE A 258 12.77 7.87 23.64
CA ILE A 258 13.79 7.86 22.59
C ILE A 258 15.16 8.15 23.22
N HIS A 259 16.11 7.25 23.02
CA HIS A 259 17.46 7.35 23.58
C HIS A 259 18.47 7.81 22.53
N ALA A 260 19.49 8.58 22.94
CA ALA A 260 20.68 8.84 22.15
C ALA A 260 21.90 8.20 22.83
N ILE A 261 22.61 7.35 22.10
CA ILE A 261 23.70 6.54 22.62
C ILE A 261 24.95 6.79 21.78
N ASP A 262 26.06 7.17 22.43
CA ASP A 262 27.36 7.27 21.78
C ASP A 262 27.92 5.88 21.50
N ILE A 263 28.17 5.61 20.22
CA ILE A 263 28.72 4.36 19.70
C ILE A 263 30.10 4.55 19.04
N SER A 264 30.77 5.68 19.28
CA SER A 264 32.14 5.95 18.80
C SER A 264 33.14 4.87 19.26
N ALA A 265 32.94 4.34 20.47
CA ALA A 265 33.58 3.14 20.98
C ALA A 265 32.53 2.03 21.12
N ILE A 266 32.19 1.35 20.02
CA ILE A 266 31.08 0.39 19.95
C ILE A 266 31.11 -0.72 21.02
N GLY A 267 32.29 -1.14 21.48
CA GLY A 267 32.44 -2.14 22.56
C GLY A 267 32.16 -1.61 23.98
N SER A 268 31.97 -0.30 24.14
CA SER A 268 31.64 0.37 25.41
C SER A 268 30.74 1.58 25.15
N PRO A 269 29.52 1.37 24.63
CA PRO A 269 28.61 2.45 24.27
C PRO A 269 28.15 3.22 25.52
N THR A 270 27.83 4.51 25.35
CA THR A 270 27.42 5.38 26.46
C THR A 270 26.08 6.06 26.17
N LEU A 271 25.08 5.85 27.03
CA LEU A 271 23.81 6.59 26.96
C LEU A 271 24.05 8.07 27.28
N LEU A 272 23.78 8.95 26.31
CA LEU A 272 23.98 10.40 26.46
C LEU A 272 22.75 11.07 27.07
N GLY A 273 21.55 10.70 26.61
CA GLY A 273 20.29 11.27 27.09
C GLY A 273 19.07 10.56 26.52
N THR A 274 17.90 10.93 27.05
CA THR A 274 16.61 10.34 26.72
C THR A 274 15.55 11.43 26.63
N GLU A 275 14.69 11.35 25.62
CA GLU A 275 13.43 12.09 25.55
C GLU A 275 12.28 11.14 25.95
N SER A 276 11.64 11.39 27.10
CA SER A 276 10.70 10.46 27.75
C SER A 276 9.25 10.94 27.76
N SER A 277 8.87 11.98 26.98
CA SER A 277 7.50 12.50 26.99
C SER A 277 6.46 11.50 26.45
N ALA A 278 6.87 10.57 25.59
CA ALA A 278 6.07 9.46 25.10
C ALA A 278 6.99 8.33 24.58
N GLY A 279 6.43 7.13 24.44
CA GLY A 279 7.13 6.01 23.80
C GLY A 279 7.22 6.15 22.28
N GLY A 280 8.12 5.39 21.67
CA GLY A 280 8.34 5.30 20.24
C GLY A 280 8.10 3.89 19.69
N LEU A 281 7.56 3.82 18.47
CA LEU A 281 7.34 2.58 17.72
C LEU A 281 8.26 2.48 16.50
N GLY A 282 8.63 3.62 15.92
CA GLY A 282 9.59 3.72 14.83
C GLY A 282 10.30 5.07 14.84
N LEU A 283 11.50 5.14 14.27
CA LEU A 283 12.24 6.40 14.17
C LEU A 283 13.08 6.48 12.89
N ASP A 284 13.47 7.70 12.53
CA ASP A 284 14.45 7.97 11.48
C ASP A 284 15.27 9.22 11.86
N ALA A 285 16.58 9.11 11.83
CA ALA A 285 17.53 10.13 12.27
C ALA A 285 18.12 10.88 11.07
N VAL A 286 18.06 12.21 11.11
CA VAL A 286 18.60 13.09 10.06
C VAL A 286 19.38 14.21 10.70
N GLY A 287 20.71 14.13 10.63
CA GLY A 287 21.60 15.06 11.32
C GLY A 287 21.39 15.05 12.83
N THR A 288 20.99 16.18 13.42
CA THR A 288 20.71 16.24 14.87
C THR A 288 19.24 16.01 15.22
N LEU A 289 18.38 15.77 14.22
CA LEU A 289 16.95 15.58 14.42
C LEU A 289 16.60 14.10 14.37
N VAL A 290 15.70 13.68 15.26
CA VAL A 290 15.05 12.37 15.21
C VAL A 290 13.57 12.57 14.96
N TYR A 291 13.08 11.97 13.90
CA TYR A 291 11.66 11.88 13.58
C TYR A 291 11.13 10.59 14.20
N ALA A 292 10.22 10.70 15.16
CA ALA A 292 9.73 9.55 15.93
C ALA A 292 8.23 9.34 15.69
N ALA A 293 7.87 8.14 15.24
CA ALA A 293 6.50 7.66 15.18
C ALA A 293 6.09 7.12 16.57
N ARG A 294 5.12 7.78 17.20
CA ARG A 294 4.78 7.58 18.63
C ARG A 294 3.33 7.17 18.86
N GLY A 295 2.82 6.29 17.99
CA GLY A 295 1.45 5.78 18.03
C GLY A 295 0.43 6.91 17.98
N ALA A 296 -0.49 6.94 18.95
CA ALA A 296 -1.53 7.97 19.05
C ALA A 296 -1.00 9.40 19.30
N SER A 297 0.28 9.56 19.65
CA SER A 297 0.91 10.89 19.73
C SER A 297 1.31 11.45 18.36
N GLY A 298 1.17 10.65 17.30
CA GLY A 298 1.53 10.98 15.94
C GLY A 298 3.04 11.00 15.70
N LEU A 299 3.47 11.82 14.73
CA LEU A 299 4.88 12.08 14.46
C LEU A 299 5.39 13.21 15.36
N GLN A 300 6.49 12.99 16.06
CA GLN A 300 7.22 14.03 16.78
C GLN A 300 8.61 14.23 16.19
N VAL A 301 9.04 15.48 16.10
CA VAL A 301 10.39 15.88 15.69
C VAL A 301 11.15 16.29 16.93
N ILE A 302 12.25 15.60 17.21
CA ILE A 302 13.02 15.73 18.44
C ILE A 302 14.40 16.25 18.09
N ASP A 303 14.81 17.34 18.74
CA ASP A 303 16.13 17.92 18.59
C ASP A 303 17.11 17.28 19.59
N PHE A 304 18.12 16.61 19.05
CA PHE A 304 19.27 16.02 19.76
C PHE A 304 20.56 16.81 19.51
N SER A 305 20.50 18.09 19.13
CA SER A 305 21.69 18.95 18.97
C SER A 305 22.54 19.02 20.25
N VAL A 306 21.90 18.84 21.42
CA VAL A 306 22.55 18.52 22.69
C VAL A 306 22.02 17.16 23.14
N PRO A 307 22.70 16.03 22.81
CA PRO A 307 22.16 14.70 23.02
C PRO A 307 21.80 14.36 24.47
N SER A 308 22.44 15.03 25.44
CA SER A 308 22.16 14.87 26.87
C SER A 308 20.92 15.61 27.37
N SER A 309 20.31 16.45 26.54
CA SER A 309 19.12 17.23 26.89
C SER A 309 18.21 17.39 25.66
N PRO A 310 17.68 16.28 25.11
CA PRO A 310 16.83 16.35 23.93
C PRO A 310 15.51 17.04 24.20
N SER A 311 14.89 17.59 23.14
CA SER A 311 13.59 18.26 23.27
C SER A 311 12.71 18.06 22.03
N VAL A 312 11.41 17.88 22.25
CA VAL A 312 10.42 17.85 21.16
C VAL A 312 10.23 19.28 20.63
N ILE A 313 10.51 19.49 19.34
CA ILE A 313 10.44 20.81 18.69
C ILE A 313 9.29 20.94 17.69
N GLY A 314 8.73 19.83 17.24
CA GLY A 314 7.61 19.79 16.30
C GLY A 314 6.76 18.55 16.48
N THR A 315 5.47 18.66 16.15
CA THR A 315 4.52 17.56 16.23
C THR A 315 3.55 17.63 15.06
N TYR A 316 3.25 16.47 14.48
CA TYR A 316 2.11 16.29 13.59
C TYR A 316 1.20 15.22 14.18
N ALA A 317 0.01 15.62 14.60
CA ALA A 317 -0.98 14.70 15.15
C ALA A 317 -1.55 13.80 14.04
N SER A 318 -1.58 12.49 14.30
CA SER A 318 -2.11 11.48 13.38
C SER A 318 -2.87 10.40 14.18
N ILE A 319 -3.35 9.35 13.51
CA ILE A 319 -4.19 8.33 14.15
C ILE A 319 -3.35 7.37 15.01
N ASN A 320 -2.35 6.75 14.41
CA ASN A 320 -1.49 5.75 15.04
C ASN A 320 -0.16 5.59 14.29
N ALA A 321 0.75 6.55 14.46
CA ALA A 321 2.04 6.54 13.78
C ALA A 321 2.91 5.35 14.26
N SER A 322 3.19 4.41 13.36
CA SER A 322 3.94 3.17 13.64
C SER A 322 5.37 3.21 13.12
N HIS A 323 5.63 3.87 11.99
CA HIS A 323 6.94 3.96 11.38
C HIS A 323 7.10 5.25 10.57
N VAL A 324 8.33 5.72 10.39
CA VAL A 324 8.65 6.92 9.61
C VAL A 324 9.92 6.71 8.79
N ILE A 325 9.97 7.29 7.58
CA ILE A 325 11.17 7.43 6.76
C ILE A 325 11.23 8.87 6.26
N VAL A 326 12.38 9.52 6.36
CA VAL A 326 12.64 10.88 5.90
C VAL A 326 13.59 10.84 4.71
N SER A 327 13.17 11.50 3.63
CA SER A 327 14.00 11.69 2.43
C SER A 327 14.01 13.16 2.06
N GLY A 328 15.15 13.81 2.27
CA GLY A 328 15.31 15.25 2.08
C GLY A 328 14.36 16.04 2.99
N SER A 329 13.39 16.75 2.39
CA SER A 329 12.39 17.56 3.11
C SER A 329 11.04 16.87 3.28
N THR A 330 10.95 15.58 3.00
CA THR A 330 9.69 14.81 3.03
C THR A 330 9.79 13.67 4.02
N ALA A 331 8.80 13.54 4.90
CA ALA A 331 8.64 12.39 5.79
C ALA A 331 7.45 11.55 5.34
N TYR A 332 7.65 10.25 5.24
CA TYR A 332 6.64 9.24 4.96
C TYR A 332 6.31 8.52 6.25
N VAL A 333 5.06 8.55 6.68
CA VAL A 333 4.63 7.99 7.97
C VAL A 333 3.60 6.90 7.74
N ALA A 334 3.85 5.71 8.28
CA ALA A 334 2.84 4.68 8.44
C ALA A 334 1.97 5.03 9.65
N ASP A 335 0.67 5.17 9.44
CA ASP A 335 -0.27 5.68 10.44
C ASP A 335 -1.39 4.68 10.80
N GLY A 336 -1.10 3.37 10.75
CA GLY A 336 -2.08 2.32 11.00
C GLY A 336 -3.28 2.45 10.06
N SER A 337 -4.49 2.54 10.62
CA SER A 337 -5.73 2.76 9.84
C SER A 337 -5.83 4.14 9.20
N GLY A 338 -4.95 5.08 9.55
CA GLY A 338 -4.74 6.34 8.83
C GLY A 338 -4.00 6.17 7.50
N GLY A 339 -3.45 4.98 7.22
CA GLY A 339 -2.74 4.66 5.98
C GLY A 339 -1.35 5.28 5.93
N LEU A 340 -0.92 5.64 4.72
CA LEU A 340 0.35 6.34 4.47
C LEU A 340 0.12 7.86 4.47
N LEU A 341 0.83 8.58 5.33
CA LEU A 341 0.90 10.04 5.30
C LEU A 341 2.21 10.49 4.67
N ILE A 342 2.15 11.54 3.85
CA ILE A 342 3.31 12.17 3.23
C ILE A 342 3.37 13.61 3.72
N LEU A 343 4.40 13.94 4.50
CA LEU A 343 4.53 15.21 5.20
C LEU A 343 5.71 16.00 4.66
N ASN A 344 5.55 17.32 4.56
CA ASN A 344 6.64 18.27 4.39
C ASN A 344 7.24 18.57 5.76
N VAL A 345 8.54 18.30 5.90
CA VAL A 345 9.35 18.53 7.11
C VAL A 345 10.49 19.52 6.88
N SER A 346 10.46 20.31 5.79
CA SER A 346 11.44 21.40 5.55
C SER A 346 11.51 22.40 6.69
N ASN A 347 10.39 22.61 7.41
CA ASN A 347 10.36 23.28 8.70
C ASN A 347 10.09 22.25 9.81
N PRO A 348 11.13 21.80 10.54
CA PRO A 348 10.98 20.71 11.51
C PRO A 348 10.09 21.05 12.70
N VAL A 349 9.92 22.34 13.03
CA VAL A 349 9.04 22.76 14.14
C VAL A 349 7.55 22.76 13.78
N SER A 350 7.22 22.63 12.49
CA SER A 350 5.84 22.65 12.00
C SER A 350 5.68 21.76 10.76
N PRO A 351 5.73 20.42 10.90
CA PRO A 351 5.45 19.52 9.79
C PRO A 351 4.04 19.75 9.22
N THR A 352 3.87 19.57 7.90
CA THR A 352 2.59 19.80 7.21
C THR A 352 2.26 18.67 6.25
N LEU A 353 0.97 18.36 6.04
CA LEU A 353 0.55 17.31 5.11
C LEU A 353 0.74 17.76 3.66
N LEU A 354 1.45 16.95 2.86
CA LEU A 354 1.49 17.07 1.40
C LEU A 354 0.36 16.27 0.77
N GLY A 355 0.19 15.02 1.21
CA GLY A 355 -0.83 14.10 0.71
C GLY A 355 -0.88 12.83 1.56
N ALA A 356 -1.86 11.96 1.27
CA ALA A 356 -2.03 10.70 1.97
C ALA A 356 -2.61 9.63 1.04
N TYR A 357 -2.29 8.38 1.33
CA TYR A 357 -2.94 7.21 0.73
C TYR A 357 -3.54 6.36 1.85
N THR A 358 -4.87 6.38 1.96
CA THR A 358 -5.63 5.77 3.07
C THR A 358 -6.53 4.58 2.71
N PRO A 359 -6.94 4.31 1.45
CA PRO A 359 -7.95 3.28 1.18
C PRO A 359 -7.61 1.88 1.71
N GLY A 360 -8.38 1.40 2.69
CA GLY A 360 -8.41 0.01 3.14
C GLY A 360 -7.07 -0.53 3.67
N MET A 361 -6.21 0.33 4.21
CA MET A 361 -4.85 -0.01 4.64
C MET A 361 -4.71 0.04 6.16
N ASN A 362 -3.90 -0.87 6.71
CA ASN A 362 -3.33 -0.77 8.05
C ASN A 362 -1.80 -0.66 7.96
N ALA A 363 -1.29 0.56 7.74
CA ALA A 363 0.13 0.81 7.49
C ALA A 363 0.97 0.55 8.75
N TYR A 364 1.93 -0.36 8.67
CA TYR A 364 2.77 -0.73 9.82
C TYR A 364 4.24 -0.34 9.66
N LYS A 365 4.88 -0.80 8.58
CA LYS A 365 6.28 -0.45 8.26
C LYS A 365 6.40 -0.04 6.80
N LEU A 366 7.39 0.81 6.51
CA LEU A 366 7.65 1.36 5.20
C LEU A 366 9.04 0.97 4.71
N ALA A 367 9.21 0.92 3.40
CA ALA A 367 10.51 1.02 2.74
C ALA A 367 10.38 1.92 1.51
N LEU A 368 11.46 2.60 1.15
CA LEU A 368 11.50 3.59 0.08
C LEU A 368 12.53 3.21 -0.98
N ASP A 369 12.14 3.25 -2.25
CA ASP A 369 13.06 3.19 -3.40
C ASP A 369 12.71 4.29 -4.41
N GLY A 370 13.46 5.39 -4.35
CA GLY A 370 13.15 6.60 -5.12
C GLY A 370 11.81 7.18 -4.70
N SER A 371 10.83 7.18 -5.62
CA SER A 371 9.45 7.63 -5.33
C SER A 371 8.50 6.49 -4.99
N VAL A 372 8.94 5.23 -5.07
CA VAL A 372 8.09 4.07 -4.78
C VAL A 372 8.21 3.73 -3.31
N ILE A 373 7.07 3.60 -2.64
CA ILE A 373 6.97 3.22 -1.24
C ILE A 373 6.38 1.82 -1.18
N ALA A 374 7.12 0.89 -0.60
CA ALA A 374 6.56 -0.37 -0.12
C ALA A 374 5.96 -0.13 1.26
N VAL A 375 4.75 -0.64 1.46
CA VAL A 375 4.04 -0.60 2.74
C VAL A 375 3.74 -2.03 3.16
N ALA A 376 4.17 -2.38 4.38
CA ALA A 376 3.63 -3.49 5.13
C ALA A 376 2.21 -3.10 5.58
N ASP A 377 1.21 -3.56 4.83
CA ASP A 377 -0.19 -3.49 5.26
C ASP A 377 -0.45 -4.69 6.16
N HIS A 378 -0.36 -4.47 7.48
CA HIS A 378 -0.36 -5.52 8.49
C HIS A 378 -1.52 -6.51 8.37
N SER A 379 -2.65 -6.12 7.75
CA SER A 379 -3.80 -7.01 7.55
C SER A 379 -3.95 -7.57 6.13
N PHE A 380 -3.24 -7.04 5.14
CA PHE A 380 -3.45 -7.36 3.73
C PHE A 380 -2.18 -7.57 2.91
N GLY A 381 -1.00 -7.66 3.52
CA GLY A 381 0.24 -8.00 2.83
C GLY A 381 1.06 -6.80 2.37
N LEU A 382 1.49 -6.83 1.12
CA LEU A 382 2.35 -5.82 0.50
C LEU A 382 1.52 -4.83 -0.33
N ARG A 383 1.77 -3.53 -0.16
CA ARG A 383 1.35 -2.49 -1.11
C ARG A 383 2.54 -1.73 -1.65
N LEU A 384 2.50 -1.43 -2.95
CA LEU A 384 3.45 -0.54 -3.62
C LEU A 384 2.73 0.73 -4.05
N ILE A 385 3.24 1.87 -3.63
CA ILE A 385 2.61 3.18 -3.85
C ILE A 385 3.62 4.07 -4.57
N ASP A 386 3.19 4.70 -5.66
CA ASP A 386 3.94 5.77 -6.29
C ASP A 386 3.65 7.09 -5.58
N ALA A 387 4.69 7.70 -5.02
CA ALA A 387 4.69 9.01 -4.40
C ALA A 387 5.47 10.05 -5.22
N SER A 388 5.63 9.83 -6.54
CA SER A 388 6.28 10.78 -7.46
C SER A 388 5.62 12.17 -7.44
N ASN A 389 4.29 12.20 -7.22
CA ASN A 389 3.57 13.37 -6.78
C ASN A 389 3.12 13.21 -5.32
N PRO A 390 3.83 13.80 -4.35
CA PRO A 390 3.52 13.70 -2.93
C PRO A 390 2.12 14.16 -2.52
N SER A 391 1.48 15.02 -3.32
CA SER A 391 0.12 15.50 -3.05
C SER A 391 -0.99 14.58 -3.54
N SER A 392 -0.64 13.59 -4.38
CA SER A 392 -1.58 12.64 -4.96
C SER A 392 -0.89 11.28 -5.14
N PRO A 393 -0.48 10.62 -4.04
CA PRO A 393 0.10 9.28 -4.11
C PRO A 393 -0.92 8.28 -4.69
N SER A 394 -0.43 7.31 -5.45
CA SER A 394 -1.28 6.34 -6.15
C SER A 394 -0.79 4.91 -5.98
N LEU A 395 -1.70 3.95 -5.96
CA LEU A 395 -1.35 2.53 -5.87
C LEU A 395 -0.73 2.08 -7.19
N LEU A 396 0.45 1.45 -7.11
CA LEU A 396 1.06 0.73 -8.23
C LEU A 396 0.58 -0.72 -8.23
N GLY A 397 0.60 -1.38 -7.07
CA GLY A 397 0.15 -2.76 -6.96
C GLY A 397 0.01 -3.17 -5.51
N GLN A 398 -0.69 -4.28 -5.29
CA GLN A 398 -0.82 -4.89 -3.97
C GLN A 398 -0.79 -6.40 -4.09
N TYR A 399 -0.34 -7.07 -3.03
CA TYR A 399 -0.35 -8.52 -2.95
C TYR A 399 -0.84 -8.94 -1.58
N SER A 400 -1.90 -9.75 -1.56
CA SER A 400 -2.48 -10.25 -0.32
C SER A 400 -1.74 -11.46 0.22
N LEU A 401 -1.17 -11.30 1.40
CA LEU A 401 -0.61 -12.39 2.21
C LEU A 401 -1.64 -12.83 3.26
N SER A 402 -1.54 -14.09 3.69
CA SER A 402 -2.45 -14.66 4.68
C SER A 402 -2.08 -14.31 6.12
N GLY A 403 -0.83 -13.95 6.38
CA GLY A 403 -0.31 -13.61 7.70
C GLY A 403 -0.16 -12.10 7.93
N PRO A 404 0.08 -11.69 9.19
CA PRO A 404 0.42 -10.31 9.50
C PRO A 404 1.76 -9.92 8.88
N THR A 405 1.77 -8.87 8.06
CA THR A 405 3.01 -8.36 7.48
C THR A 405 3.66 -7.34 8.41
N GLN A 406 4.90 -7.62 8.82
CA GLN A 406 5.62 -6.87 9.84
C GLN A 406 6.62 -5.88 9.24
N ALA A 407 7.29 -6.25 8.16
CA ALA A 407 8.28 -5.40 7.52
C ALA A 407 8.34 -5.59 6.02
N VAL A 408 8.83 -4.56 5.36
CA VAL A 408 9.14 -4.54 3.93
C VAL A 408 10.52 -3.92 3.76
N THR A 409 11.33 -4.46 2.86
CA THR A 409 12.68 -3.96 2.58
C THR A 409 12.97 -4.06 1.08
N PHE A 410 13.52 -2.99 0.50
CA PHE A 410 13.97 -3.01 -0.90
C PHE A 410 15.41 -3.52 -1.01
N SER A 411 15.69 -4.26 -2.08
CA SER A 411 17.04 -4.50 -2.58
C SER A 411 17.02 -4.60 -4.10
N GLY A 412 17.59 -3.59 -4.77
CA GLY A 412 17.50 -3.47 -6.22
C GLY A 412 16.05 -3.36 -6.70
N ASN A 413 15.62 -4.27 -7.58
CA ASN A 413 14.25 -4.35 -8.09
C ASN A 413 13.37 -5.37 -7.33
N LEU A 414 13.81 -5.77 -6.14
CA LEU A 414 13.11 -6.73 -5.30
C LEU A 414 12.59 -6.06 -4.03
N VAL A 415 11.46 -6.58 -3.56
CA VAL A 415 10.88 -6.24 -2.25
C VAL A 415 10.84 -7.52 -1.44
N TYR A 416 11.50 -7.48 -0.29
CA TYR A 416 11.47 -8.54 0.70
C TYR A 416 10.40 -8.19 1.73
N VAL A 417 9.58 -9.17 2.10
CA VAL A 417 8.46 -8.99 3.02
C VAL A 417 8.62 -9.96 4.16
N SER A 418 8.75 -9.45 5.38
CA SER A 418 8.73 -10.25 6.60
C SER A 418 7.29 -10.41 7.05
N ASP A 419 6.80 -11.64 7.02
CA ASP A 419 5.47 -12.04 7.44
C ASP A 419 5.57 -12.85 8.72
N ASP A 420 4.81 -12.43 9.72
CA ASP A 420 4.87 -12.90 11.10
C ASP A 420 4.83 -14.42 11.18
N ASP A 421 3.92 -15.10 10.48
CA ASP A 421 3.78 -16.56 10.59
C ASP A 421 4.46 -17.34 9.46
N ASN A 422 4.87 -16.67 8.38
CA ASN A 422 5.25 -17.31 7.12
C ASN A 422 6.67 -16.97 6.65
N GLY A 423 7.43 -16.20 7.44
CA GLY A 423 8.84 -15.92 7.18
C GLY A 423 9.07 -14.84 6.14
N LEU A 424 9.93 -15.12 5.15
CA LEU A 424 10.37 -14.13 4.17
C LEU A 424 9.79 -14.43 2.79
N PHE A 425 9.05 -13.48 2.22
CA PHE A 425 8.61 -13.49 0.82
C PHE A 425 9.47 -12.54 0.00
N VAL A 426 9.69 -12.91 -1.26
CA VAL A 426 10.47 -12.13 -2.22
C VAL A 426 9.59 -11.80 -3.41
N PHE A 427 9.39 -10.52 -3.63
CA PHE A 427 8.63 -9.99 -4.75
C PHE A 427 9.55 -9.30 -5.73
N ARG A 428 9.30 -9.49 -7.02
CA ARG A 428 9.85 -8.64 -8.07
C ARG A 428 8.87 -7.54 -8.39
N TYR A 429 9.37 -6.31 -8.38
CA TYR A 429 8.62 -5.15 -8.84
C TYR A 429 9.33 -4.48 -10.01
N LYS A 430 8.59 -3.68 -10.78
CA LYS A 430 9.10 -2.90 -11.89
C LYS A 430 8.82 -1.44 -11.57
N ARG A 431 9.86 -0.61 -11.66
CA ARG A 431 9.75 0.84 -11.55
C ARG A 431 8.98 1.43 -12.74
#